data_AF-A0A6M5JIA1-F1
#
_entry.id   AF-A0A6M5JIA1-F1
#
_cell.length_a   1.000
_cell.length_b   1.000
_cell.length_c   1.000
_cell.angle_alpha   90.00
_cell.angle_beta   90.00
_cell.angle_gamma   90.00
#
_symmetry.space_group_name_H-M   'P 1'
#
loop_
_entity.id
_entity.type
_entity.pdbx_description
1 polymer ?
#
loop_
_entity_poly.entity_id
_entity_poly.type
_entity_poly.pdbx_seq_one_letter_code
_entity_poly.pdbx_strand_id
1 'polypeptide(L)'
;MAANEIDGARYTRVAMWLHWLIALAVFYNLASGLLRPVLPRGFFVWHISSGITILALTAVRVLWRLTHRPPPLLPMRKAEATAAHIIHFLLYAAMVLLPLTGWAMISANPPIGSPGAAYARHQAIANAAAQGQLAPPPRKATMVWNLIKLPMIGPINEIGRAPSALAKQNKLHERLERLHMLGGWTMLLLLLIHVGGAMKHQFADREPELQRMGFRRPARRFIRQEQK
;
A
#
# COMPACT_ATOMS: atom_id res chain seq x y z
N MET A 1 31.40 -15.22 -22.19
CA MET A 1 31.38 -15.50 -20.74
C MET A 1 30.85 -14.30 -19.94
N ALA A 2 31.34 -13.05 -20.13
CA ALA A 2 30.84 -11.87 -19.40
C ALA A 2 29.35 -11.49 -19.56
N ALA A 3 28.68 -11.89 -20.66
CA ALA A 3 27.23 -11.65 -20.81
C ALA A 3 26.36 -12.50 -19.87
N ASN A 4 26.89 -13.65 -19.42
CA ASN A 4 26.19 -14.57 -18.51
C ASN A 4 26.28 -14.10 -17.04
N GLU A 5 27.36 -13.41 -16.66
CA GLU A 5 27.54 -12.88 -15.31
C GLU A 5 26.57 -11.73 -15.00
N ILE A 6 26.24 -10.89 -15.99
CA ILE A 6 25.32 -9.76 -15.81
C ILE A 6 23.84 -10.20 -15.73
N ASP A 7 23.47 -11.29 -16.40
CA ASP A 7 22.10 -11.84 -16.28
C ASP A 7 21.87 -12.49 -14.89
N GLY A 8 22.91 -12.96 -14.21
CA GLY A 8 22.84 -13.46 -12.82
C GLY A 8 22.71 -12.37 -11.74
N ALA A 9 22.99 -11.11 -12.07
CA ALA A 9 22.94 -9.99 -11.13
C ALA A 9 21.58 -9.29 -11.05
N ARG A 10 20.63 -9.61 -11.94
CA ARG A 10 19.36 -8.88 -12.12
C ARG A 10 18.14 -9.67 -11.66
N TYR A 11 17.12 -8.95 -11.21
CA TYR A 11 15.83 -9.57 -10.91
C TYR A 11 15.14 -10.07 -12.19
N THR A 12 14.31 -11.09 -12.04
CA THR A 12 13.45 -11.57 -13.12
C THR A 12 12.51 -10.44 -13.58
N ARG A 13 12.15 -10.44 -14.87
CA ARG A 13 11.25 -9.41 -15.44
C ARG A 13 9.93 -9.31 -14.69
N VAL A 14 9.37 -10.43 -14.25
CA VAL A 14 8.14 -10.48 -13.45
C VAL A 14 8.32 -9.76 -12.11
N ALA A 15 9.41 -10.03 -11.39
CA ALA A 15 9.70 -9.35 -10.12
C ALA A 15 9.85 -7.83 -10.28
N MET A 16 10.44 -7.38 -11.39
CA MET A 16 10.58 -5.96 -11.73
C MET A 16 9.24 -5.31 -12.06
N TRP A 17 8.41 -5.93 -12.91
CA TRP A 17 7.07 -5.42 -13.22
C TRP A 17 6.21 -5.33 -11.97
N LEU A 18 6.18 -6.39 -11.15
CA LEU A 18 5.48 -6.36 -9.86
C LEU A 18 5.99 -5.22 -8.97
N HIS A 19 7.30 -4.99 -8.90
CA HIS A 19 7.88 -3.92 -8.10
C HIS A 19 7.38 -2.55 -8.53
N TRP A 20 7.53 -2.21 -9.80
CA TRP A 20 7.20 -0.88 -10.31
C TRP A 20 5.70 -0.61 -10.34
N LEU A 21 4.87 -1.62 -10.66
CA LEU A 21 3.42 -1.50 -10.57
C LEU A 21 2.97 -1.24 -9.12
N ILE A 22 3.50 -2.00 -8.16
CA ILE A 22 3.20 -1.78 -6.74
C ILE A 22 3.71 -0.41 -6.29
N ALA A 23 4.94 -0.03 -6.64
CA ALA A 23 5.52 1.24 -6.25
C ALA A 23 4.66 2.42 -6.74
N LEU A 24 4.28 2.43 -8.02
CA LEU A 24 3.41 3.47 -8.58
C LEU A 24 2.06 3.53 -7.85
N ALA A 25 1.43 2.37 -7.61
CA ALA A 25 0.16 2.30 -6.91
C ALA A 25 0.27 2.79 -5.46
N VAL A 26 1.36 2.45 -4.75
CA VAL A 26 1.65 2.90 -3.39
C VAL A 26 1.85 4.41 -3.32
N PHE A 27 2.61 5.01 -4.25
CA PHE A 27 2.77 6.46 -4.32
C PHE A 27 1.43 7.17 -4.53
N TYR A 28 0.60 6.68 -5.44
CA TYR A 28 -0.75 7.20 -5.62
C TYR A 28 -1.61 7.03 -4.34
N ASN A 29 -1.55 5.88 -3.66
CA ASN A 29 -2.30 5.64 -2.42
C ASN A 29 -1.90 6.61 -1.31
N LEU A 30 -0.59 6.76 -1.08
CA LEU A 30 -0.07 7.67 -0.06
C LEU A 30 -0.46 9.12 -0.36
N ALA A 31 -0.30 9.56 -1.61
CA ALA A 31 -0.69 10.91 -2.02
C ALA A 31 -2.19 11.16 -1.83
N SER A 32 -3.04 10.26 -2.34
CA SER A 32 -4.51 10.38 -2.22
C SER A 32 -5.01 10.30 -0.78
N GLY A 33 -4.33 9.55 0.10
CA GLY A 33 -4.68 9.43 1.52
C GLY A 33 -4.19 10.60 2.37
N LEU A 34 -2.89 10.86 2.37
CA LEU A 34 -2.26 11.87 3.23
C LEU A 34 -2.61 13.31 2.81
N LEU A 35 -2.85 13.54 1.51
CA LEU A 35 -3.22 14.86 0.98
C LEU A 35 -4.74 15.01 0.79
N ARG A 36 -5.55 14.12 1.38
CA ARG A 36 -7.02 14.18 1.32
C ARG A 36 -7.63 15.56 1.66
N PRO A 37 -7.11 16.34 2.64
CA PRO A 37 -7.66 17.66 2.95
C PRO A 37 -7.47 18.71 1.85
N VAL A 38 -6.46 18.52 0.98
CA VAL A 38 -6.07 19.52 -0.04
C VAL A 38 -6.37 19.08 -1.47
N LEU A 39 -6.48 17.77 -1.72
CA LEU A 39 -6.76 17.25 -3.05
C LEU A 39 -8.27 17.27 -3.38
N PRO A 40 -8.65 17.46 -4.65
CA PRO A 40 -10.03 17.32 -5.09
C PRO A 40 -10.59 15.95 -4.72
N ARG A 41 -11.89 15.88 -4.37
CA ARG A 41 -12.56 14.62 -3.99
C ARG A 41 -12.37 13.49 -5.01
N GLY A 42 -12.21 13.83 -6.30
CA GLY A 42 -11.94 12.90 -7.39
C GLY A 42 -10.65 12.08 -7.21
N PHE A 43 -9.61 12.64 -6.58
CA PHE A 43 -8.35 11.93 -6.32
C PHE A 43 -8.52 10.78 -5.32
N PHE A 44 -9.53 10.85 -4.45
CA PHE A 44 -9.80 9.81 -3.46
C PHE A 44 -10.66 8.67 -4.04
N VAL A 45 -11.29 8.86 -5.21
CA VAL A 45 -12.22 7.89 -5.81
C VAL A 45 -11.57 6.51 -5.96
N TRP A 46 -10.29 6.46 -6.33
CA TRP A 46 -9.59 5.20 -6.55
C TRP A 46 -8.70 4.77 -5.38
N HIS A 47 -8.65 5.52 -4.27
CA HIS A 47 -7.79 5.21 -3.13
C HIS A 47 -8.04 3.78 -2.61
N ILE A 48 -9.30 3.45 -2.34
CA ILE A 48 -9.69 2.11 -1.85
C ILE A 48 -9.38 1.03 -2.92
N SER A 49 -9.75 1.27 -4.17
CA SER A 49 -9.56 0.30 -5.27
C SER A 49 -8.09 -0.04 -5.49
N SER A 50 -7.24 0.99 -5.51
CA SER A 50 -5.79 0.83 -5.64
C SER A 50 -5.17 0.23 -4.39
N GLY A 51 -5.69 0.50 -3.18
CA GLY A 51 -5.28 -0.17 -1.94
C GLY A 51 -5.51 -1.68 -1.98
N ILE A 52 -6.69 -2.13 -2.41
CA ILE A 52 -7.00 -3.56 -2.61
C ILE A 52 -6.14 -4.17 -3.72
N THR A 53 -5.85 -3.40 -4.78
CA THR A 53 -4.96 -3.85 -5.86
C THR A 53 -3.53 -4.05 -5.38
N ILE A 54 -3.01 -3.14 -4.53
CA ILE A 54 -1.70 -3.28 -3.88
C ILE A 54 -1.65 -4.56 -3.05
N LEU A 55 -2.70 -4.84 -2.26
CA LEU A 55 -2.76 -6.06 -1.46
C LEU A 55 -2.65 -7.32 -2.34
N ALA A 56 -3.44 -7.39 -3.42
CA ALA A 56 -3.42 -8.52 -4.35
C ALA A 56 -2.06 -8.68 -5.05
N LEU A 57 -1.51 -7.59 -5.59
CA LEU A 57 -0.20 -7.61 -6.26
C LEU A 57 0.93 -7.95 -5.27
N THR A 58 0.84 -7.49 -4.02
CA THR A 58 1.81 -7.80 -2.97
C THR A 58 1.77 -9.29 -2.62
N ALA A 59 0.58 -9.91 -2.55
CA ALA A 59 0.48 -11.35 -2.35
C ALA A 59 1.17 -12.13 -3.47
N VAL A 60 0.95 -11.75 -4.73
CA VAL A 60 1.66 -12.33 -5.88
C VAL A 60 3.17 -12.09 -5.77
N ARG A 61 3.60 -10.89 -5.36
CA ARG A 61 5.02 -10.56 -5.16
C ARG A 61 5.67 -11.41 -4.07
N VAL A 62 4.99 -11.64 -2.95
CA VAL A 62 5.48 -12.49 -1.85
C VAL A 62 5.61 -13.93 -2.35
N LEU A 63 4.57 -14.47 -3.00
CA LEU A 63 4.63 -15.81 -3.59
C LEU A 63 5.79 -15.94 -4.60
N TRP A 64 5.98 -14.94 -5.45
CA TRP A 64 7.09 -14.90 -6.40
C TRP A 64 8.45 -14.91 -5.69
N ARG A 65 8.60 -14.13 -4.61
CA ARG A 65 9.84 -14.07 -3.82
C ARG A 65 10.13 -15.38 -3.08
N LEU A 66 9.11 -16.11 -2.67
CA LEU A 66 9.26 -17.42 -2.00
C LEU A 66 9.66 -18.53 -2.98
N THR A 67 9.23 -18.42 -4.24
CA THR A 67 9.46 -19.43 -5.28
C THR A 67 10.70 -19.17 -6.14
N HIS A 68 11.22 -17.94 -6.15
CA HIS A 68 12.36 -17.54 -6.98
C HIS A 68 13.48 -16.95 -6.13
N ARG A 69 14.71 -17.45 -6.34
CA ARG A 69 15.90 -16.94 -5.64
C ARG A 69 16.22 -15.52 -6.12
N PRO A 70 16.32 -14.53 -5.21
CA PRO A 70 16.78 -13.20 -5.58
C PRO A 70 18.26 -13.25 -5.97
N PRO A 71 18.74 -12.31 -6.81
CA PRO A 71 20.16 -12.17 -7.08
C PRO A 71 20.95 -11.88 -5.78
N PRO A 72 22.25 -12.25 -5.72
CA PRO A 72 23.08 -12.02 -4.55
C PRO A 72 23.21 -10.53 -4.21
N LEU A 73 23.40 -10.19 -2.94
CA LEU A 73 23.63 -8.79 -2.54
C LEU A 73 24.95 -8.27 -3.14
N LEU A 74 24.97 -6.98 -3.49
CA LEU A 74 26.21 -6.30 -3.86
C LEU A 74 27.11 -6.16 -2.62
N PRO A 75 28.44 -5.99 -2.80
CA PRO A 75 29.35 -5.78 -1.69
C PRO A 75 28.92 -4.60 -0.82
N MET A 76 28.60 -4.84 0.46
CA MET A 76 28.19 -3.80 1.40
C MET A 76 28.57 -4.18 2.83
N ARG A 77 28.55 -3.21 3.75
CA ARG A 77 28.84 -3.48 5.16
C ARG A 77 27.74 -4.38 5.73
N LYS A 78 28.09 -5.31 6.62
CA LYS A 78 27.12 -6.25 7.24
C LYS A 78 25.92 -5.52 7.88
N ALA A 79 26.16 -4.37 8.50
CA ALA A 79 25.10 -3.54 9.09
C ALA A 79 24.11 -3.01 8.04
N GLU A 80 24.59 -2.59 6.87
CA GLU A 80 23.77 -2.10 5.76
C GLU A 80 22.93 -3.24 5.16
N ALA A 81 23.54 -4.43 4.98
CA ALA A 81 22.81 -5.62 4.54
C ALA A 81 21.69 -6.00 5.52
N THR A 82 21.96 -5.99 6.83
CA THR A 82 20.94 -6.25 7.85
C THR A 82 19.83 -5.20 7.82
N ALA A 83 20.18 -3.92 7.74
CA ALA A 83 19.20 -2.84 7.64
C ALA A 83 18.32 -2.98 6.39
N ALA A 84 18.91 -3.30 5.23
CA ALA A 84 18.18 -3.54 4.00
C ALA A 84 17.18 -4.69 4.15
N HIS A 85 17.56 -5.81 4.79
CA HIS A 85 16.63 -6.92 5.05
C HIS A 85 15.48 -6.52 5.97
N ILE A 86 15.76 -5.79 7.05
CA ILE A 86 14.74 -5.30 7.99
C ILE A 86 13.77 -4.37 7.26
N ILE A 87 14.27 -3.37 6.53
CA ILE A 87 13.42 -2.42 5.80
C ILE A 87 12.58 -3.12 4.74
N HIS A 88 13.14 -4.07 3.99
CA HIS A 88 12.34 -4.86 3.05
C HIS A 88 11.24 -5.67 3.76
N PHE A 89 11.55 -6.33 4.88
CA PHE A 89 10.56 -7.07 5.66
C PHE A 89 9.44 -6.15 6.16
N LEU A 90 9.80 -5.01 6.76
CA LEU A 90 8.84 -4.03 7.26
C LEU A 90 7.97 -3.45 6.14
N LEU A 91 8.55 -3.20 4.96
CA LEU A 91 7.78 -2.77 3.79
C LEU A 91 6.79 -3.85 3.34
N TYR A 92 7.18 -5.13 3.30
CA TYR A 92 6.23 -6.22 3.00
C TYR A 92 5.11 -6.29 4.02
N ALA A 93 5.43 -6.22 5.32
CA ALA A 93 4.44 -6.21 6.38
C ALA A 93 3.49 -5.00 6.25
N ALA A 94 4.02 -3.81 5.99
CA ALA A 94 3.23 -2.60 5.80
C ALA A 94 2.31 -2.70 4.56
N MET A 95 2.82 -3.17 3.42
CA MET A 95 2.03 -3.33 2.19
C MET A 95 0.89 -4.36 2.32
N VAL A 96 0.94 -5.25 3.31
CA VAL A 96 -0.15 -6.19 3.62
C VAL A 96 -1.07 -5.64 4.71
N LEU A 97 -0.51 -5.22 5.84
CA LEU A 97 -1.29 -4.79 7.01
C LEU A 97 -2.03 -3.48 6.76
N LEU A 98 -1.47 -2.57 5.96
CA LEU A 98 -2.08 -1.27 5.73
C LEU A 98 -3.37 -1.37 4.89
N PRO A 99 -3.40 -2.05 3.74
CA PRO A 99 -4.67 -2.29 3.04
C PRO A 99 -5.67 -3.11 3.86
N LEU A 100 -5.20 -4.07 4.67
CA LEU A 100 -6.09 -4.86 5.56
C LEU A 100 -6.73 -4.00 6.64
N THR A 101 -5.98 -3.08 7.27
CA THR A 101 -6.56 -2.14 8.24
C THR A 101 -7.56 -1.19 7.56
N GLY A 102 -7.29 -0.75 6.32
CA GLY A 102 -8.23 0.05 5.53
C GLY A 102 -9.51 -0.73 5.19
N TRP A 103 -9.38 -2.01 4.81
CA TRP A 103 -10.52 -2.89 4.55
C TRP A 103 -11.34 -3.17 5.81
N ALA A 104 -10.68 -3.37 6.96
CA ALA A 104 -11.35 -3.48 8.25
C ALA A 104 -12.06 -2.18 8.63
N MET A 105 -11.43 -1.02 8.41
CA MET A 105 -12.00 0.30 8.69
C MET A 105 -13.30 0.54 7.92
N ILE A 106 -13.33 0.27 6.61
CA ILE A 106 -14.56 0.39 5.82
C ILE A 106 -15.62 -0.63 6.25
N SER A 107 -15.19 -1.82 6.69
CA SER A 107 -16.08 -2.84 7.22
C SER A 107 -16.68 -2.45 8.57
N ALA A 108 -16.02 -1.58 9.34
CA ALA A 108 -16.51 -1.02 10.61
C ALA A 108 -17.58 0.07 10.39
N ASN A 109 -18.57 -0.23 9.56
CA ASN A 109 -19.77 0.57 9.32
C ASN A 109 -20.98 -0.35 9.43
N PRO A 110 -22.19 0.17 9.75
CA PRO A 110 -23.35 -0.68 9.85
C PRO A 110 -23.73 -1.26 8.47
N PRO A 111 -24.25 -2.51 8.40
CA PRO A 111 -24.62 -3.13 7.13
C PRO A 111 -25.66 -2.28 6.41
N ILE A 112 -25.52 -2.11 5.09
CA ILE A 112 -26.46 -1.28 4.31
C ILE A 112 -27.87 -1.90 4.41
N GLY A 113 -28.86 -1.09 4.76
CA GLY A 113 -30.25 -1.54 4.96
C GLY A 113 -30.55 -2.08 6.36
N SER A 114 -29.58 -2.16 7.27
CA SER A 114 -29.84 -2.58 8.65
C SER A 114 -30.56 -1.49 9.46
N PRO A 115 -31.24 -1.84 10.57
CA PRO A 115 -31.78 -0.87 11.51
C PRO A 115 -30.73 0.12 12.03
N GLY A 116 -29.52 -0.34 12.31
CA GLY A 116 -28.40 0.52 12.70
C GLY A 116 -27.97 1.48 11.59
N ALA A 117 -27.98 1.07 10.33
CA ALA A 117 -27.69 1.97 9.21
C ALA A 117 -28.78 3.02 9.00
N ALA A 118 -30.05 2.67 9.19
CA ALA A 118 -31.15 3.63 9.17
C ALA A 118 -30.99 4.66 10.30
N TYR A 119 -30.77 4.21 11.54
CA TYR A 119 -30.54 5.09 12.69
C TYR A 119 -29.32 6.01 12.52
N ALA A 120 -28.20 5.47 12.03
CA ALA A 120 -27.00 6.27 11.72
C ALA A 120 -27.28 7.33 10.64
N ARG A 121 -28.10 7.02 9.64
CA ARG A 121 -28.51 7.98 8.60
C ARG A 121 -29.39 9.09 9.18
N HIS A 122 -30.37 8.75 10.03
CA HIS A 122 -31.21 9.75 10.67
C HIS A 122 -30.38 10.73 11.51
N GLN A 123 -29.41 10.23 12.29
CA GLN A 123 -28.47 11.09 13.01
C GLN A 123 -27.65 11.98 12.07
N ALA A 124 -27.11 11.44 10.98
CA ALA A 124 -26.31 12.21 10.03
C ALA A 124 -27.12 13.33 9.35
N ILE A 125 -28.38 13.08 9.03
CA ILE A 125 -29.30 14.09 8.47
C ILE A 125 -29.61 15.17 9.51
N ALA A 126 -29.94 14.78 10.74
CA ALA A 126 -30.22 15.73 11.83
C ALA A 126 -29.00 16.63 12.12
N ASN A 127 -27.80 16.05 12.18
CA ASN A 127 -26.56 16.80 12.40
C ASN A 127 -26.25 17.76 11.24
N ALA A 128 -26.48 17.35 9.99
CA ALA A 128 -26.32 18.23 8.83
C ALA A 128 -27.31 19.40 8.88
N ALA A 129 -28.59 19.13 9.18
CA ALA A 129 -29.61 20.17 9.32
C ALA A 129 -29.28 21.17 10.43
N ALA A 130 -28.80 20.70 11.58
CA ALA A 130 -28.34 21.55 12.68
C ALA A 130 -27.17 22.48 12.29
N GLN A 131 -26.41 22.11 11.27
CA GLN A 131 -25.29 22.89 10.73
C GLN A 131 -25.67 23.69 9.46
N GLY A 132 -26.95 23.72 9.08
CA GLY A 132 -27.41 24.36 7.84
C GLY A 132 -26.88 23.70 6.56
N GLN A 133 -26.45 22.45 6.64
CA GLN A 133 -25.89 21.68 5.53
C GLN A 133 -26.95 20.79 4.87
N LEU A 134 -26.75 20.52 3.58
CA LEU A 134 -27.56 19.56 2.84
C LEU A 134 -27.42 18.15 3.43
N ALA A 135 -28.52 17.40 3.41
CA ALA A 135 -28.53 16.02 3.86
C ALA A 135 -27.50 15.17 3.08
N PRO A 136 -26.68 14.36 3.76
CA PRO A 136 -25.68 13.54 3.09
C PRO A 136 -26.35 12.46 2.22
N PRO A 137 -25.77 12.14 1.04
CA PRO A 137 -26.29 11.09 0.17
C PRO A 137 -26.29 9.73 0.89
N PRO A 138 -27.20 8.81 0.52
CA PRO A 138 -27.19 7.47 1.09
C PRO A 138 -25.88 6.75 0.76
N ARG A 139 -25.35 6.00 1.74
CA ARG A 139 -24.18 5.16 1.52
C ARG A 139 -24.49 4.12 0.47
N LYS A 140 -23.61 4.00 -0.52
CA LYS A 140 -23.64 2.95 -1.53
C LYS A 140 -22.62 1.88 -1.16
N ALA A 141 -22.75 0.70 -1.77
CA ALA A 141 -21.76 -0.35 -1.63
C ALA A 141 -20.41 0.12 -2.18
N THR A 142 -19.33 -0.20 -1.46
CA THR A 142 -17.97 0.09 -1.92
C THR A 142 -17.63 -0.81 -3.10
N MET A 143 -17.25 -0.19 -4.22
CA MET A 143 -16.86 -0.90 -5.44
C MET A 143 -15.34 -0.84 -5.62
N VAL A 144 -14.75 -1.95 -6.03
CA VAL A 144 -13.37 -2.05 -6.52
C VAL A 144 -13.41 -1.79 -8.02
N TRP A 145 -12.75 -0.72 -8.44
CA TRP A 145 -12.70 -0.20 -9.80
C TRP A 145 -14.07 0.05 -10.47
N ASN A 146 -15.14 0.25 -9.70
CA ASN A 146 -16.53 0.27 -10.20
C ASN A 146 -17.02 -1.02 -10.86
N LEU A 147 -16.27 -2.12 -10.72
CA LEU A 147 -16.58 -3.40 -11.36
C LEU A 147 -17.08 -4.43 -10.35
N ILE A 148 -16.42 -4.52 -9.19
CA ILE A 148 -16.64 -5.60 -8.23
C ILE A 148 -17.06 -5.01 -6.90
N LYS A 149 -18.15 -5.49 -6.31
CA LYS A 149 -18.53 -5.11 -4.95
C LYS A 149 -17.50 -5.67 -3.97
N LEU A 150 -16.90 -4.82 -3.15
CA LEU A 150 -15.97 -5.25 -2.12
C LEU A 150 -16.77 -5.96 -1.00
N PRO A 151 -16.52 -7.24 -0.70
CA PRO A 151 -17.14 -7.88 0.44
C PRO A 151 -16.73 -7.17 1.74
N MET A 152 -17.69 -6.99 2.65
CA MET A 152 -17.40 -6.49 3.99
C MET A 152 -16.97 -7.63 4.89
N ILE A 153 -16.10 -7.35 5.85
CA ILE A 153 -15.69 -8.34 6.86
C ILE A 153 -16.86 -8.55 7.83
N GLY A 154 -17.58 -9.66 7.68
CA GLY A 154 -18.82 -9.96 8.39
C GLY A 154 -18.78 -9.68 9.90
N PRO A 155 -17.84 -10.28 10.67
CA PRO A 155 -17.76 -10.06 12.12
C PRO A 155 -17.58 -8.59 12.54
N ILE A 156 -16.99 -7.74 11.69
CA ILE A 156 -16.79 -6.31 11.95
C ILE A 156 -18.02 -5.50 11.53
N ASN A 157 -18.57 -5.83 10.36
CA ASN A 157 -19.72 -5.14 9.77
C ASN A 157 -20.99 -5.35 10.59
N GLU A 158 -21.19 -6.57 11.10
CA GLU A 158 -22.37 -6.96 11.86
C GLU A 158 -22.50 -6.28 13.23
N ILE A 159 -21.43 -5.71 13.77
CA ILE A 159 -21.44 -5.05 15.08
C ILE A 159 -22.53 -3.97 15.16
N GLY A 160 -22.69 -3.13 14.13
CA GLY A 160 -23.74 -2.10 14.12
C GLY A 160 -24.99 -2.48 13.34
N ARG A 161 -25.34 -3.77 13.23
CA ARG A 161 -26.64 -4.15 12.69
C ARG A 161 -27.78 -3.52 13.51
N ALA A 162 -27.65 -3.51 14.84
CA ALA A 162 -28.61 -2.90 15.76
C ALA A 162 -28.16 -1.49 16.18
N PRO A 163 -29.10 -0.53 16.38
CA PRO A 163 -28.76 0.83 16.82
C PRO A 163 -27.98 0.89 18.15
N SER A 164 -28.32 0.00 19.10
CA SER A 164 -27.69 -0.06 20.43
C SER A 164 -26.18 -0.33 20.40
N ALA A 165 -25.68 -0.95 19.32
CA ALA A 165 -24.28 -1.32 19.18
C ALA A 165 -23.47 -0.36 18.28
N LEU A 166 -24.08 0.72 17.78
CA LEU A 166 -23.39 1.69 16.91
C LEU A 166 -22.26 2.44 17.61
N ALA A 167 -22.41 2.77 18.89
CA ALA A 167 -21.33 3.41 19.66
C ALA A 167 -20.06 2.53 19.69
N LYS A 168 -20.24 1.21 19.87
CA LYS A 168 -19.16 0.23 19.80
C LYS A 168 -18.55 0.15 18.40
N GLN A 169 -19.38 0.19 17.36
CA GLN A 169 -18.90 0.15 15.98
C GLN A 169 -18.12 1.42 15.59
N ASN A 170 -18.61 2.60 15.97
CA ASN A 170 -17.93 3.88 15.71
C ASN A 170 -16.57 3.94 16.41
N LYS A 171 -16.48 3.51 17.67
CA LYS A 171 -15.20 3.43 18.39
C LYS A 171 -14.20 2.50 17.70
N LEU A 172 -14.67 1.39 17.12
CA LEU A 172 -13.84 0.48 16.34
C LEU A 172 -13.37 1.14 15.04
N HIS A 173 -14.27 1.81 14.32
CA HIS A 173 -13.95 2.55 13.10
C HIS A 173 -12.86 3.60 13.35
N GLU A 174 -13.04 4.44 14.37
CA GLU A 174 -12.06 5.47 14.76
C GLU A 174 -10.69 4.88 15.12
N ARG A 175 -10.66 3.74 15.83
CA ARG A 175 -9.40 3.05 16.15
C ARG A 175 -8.70 2.56 14.88
N LEU A 176 -9.46 1.97 13.96
CA LEU A 176 -8.93 1.48 12.69
C LEU A 176 -8.46 2.62 11.80
N GLU A 177 -9.17 3.74 11.77
CA GLU A 177 -8.77 4.97 11.08
C GLU A 177 -7.45 5.50 11.63
N ARG A 178 -7.30 5.61 12.95
CA ARG A 178 -6.03 6.02 13.57
C ARG A 178 -4.88 5.08 13.23
N LEU A 179 -5.10 3.77 13.30
CA LEU A 179 -4.09 2.78 12.95
C LEU A 179 -3.69 2.87 11.47
N HIS A 180 -4.66 3.03 10.58
CA HIS A 180 -4.43 3.15 9.15
C HIS A 180 -3.67 4.44 8.81
N MET A 181 -4.06 5.57 9.41
CA MET A 181 -3.37 6.85 9.26
C MET A 181 -1.93 6.77 9.76
N LEU A 182 -1.70 6.25 10.97
CA LEU A 182 -0.36 6.06 11.52
C LEU A 182 0.49 5.17 10.61
N GLY A 183 -0.06 4.06 10.16
CA GLY A 183 0.65 3.16 9.26
C GLY A 183 0.93 3.79 7.89
N GLY A 184 0.13 4.74 7.42
CA GLY A 184 0.42 5.54 6.23
C GLY A 184 1.68 6.39 6.38
N TRP A 185 1.83 7.07 7.52
CA TRP A 185 3.06 7.80 7.85
C TRP A 185 4.27 6.87 8.02
N THR A 186 4.07 5.72 8.67
CA THR A 186 5.12 4.69 8.79
C THR A 186 5.56 4.19 7.41
N MET A 187 4.60 3.92 6.51
CA MET A 187 4.89 3.49 5.14
C MET A 187 5.68 4.56 4.38
N LEU A 188 5.33 5.84 4.53
CA LEU A 188 6.08 6.94 3.93
C LEU A 188 7.53 6.97 4.45
N LEU A 189 7.74 6.88 5.77
CA LEU A 189 9.07 6.84 6.36
C LEU A 189 9.90 5.66 5.84
N LEU A 190 9.33 4.45 5.85
CA LEU A 190 10.00 3.25 5.34
C LEU A 190 10.35 3.38 3.86
N LEU A 191 9.46 3.99 3.07
CA LEU A 191 9.70 4.23 1.65
C LEU A 191 10.83 5.23 1.43
N LEU A 192 10.87 6.32 2.21
CA LEU A 192 11.97 7.29 2.16
C LEU A 192 13.31 6.65 2.51
N ILE A 193 13.35 5.81 3.54
CA ILE A 193 14.57 5.06 3.92
C ILE A 193 14.97 4.09 2.80
N HIS A 194 14.02 3.35 2.23
CA HIS A 194 14.28 2.40 1.14
C HIS A 194 14.81 3.07 -0.13
N VAL A 195 14.14 4.12 -0.60
CA VAL A 195 14.55 4.88 -1.78
C VAL A 195 15.88 5.61 -1.49
N GLY A 196 16.03 6.21 -0.31
CA GLY A 196 17.27 6.86 0.11
C GLY A 196 18.45 5.90 0.16
N GLY A 197 18.26 4.68 0.67
CA GLY A 197 19.27 3.62 0.64
C GLY A 197 19.65 3.22 -0.78
N ALA A 198 18.67 3.02 -1.67
CA ALA A 198 18.93 2.71 -3.07
C ALA A 198 19.69 3.82 -3.79
N MET A 199 19.33 5.09 -3.55
CA MET A 199 20.03 6.25 -4.10
C MET A 199 21.45 6.38 -3.53
N LYS A 200 21.64 6.14 -2.23
CA LYS A 200 22.95 6.15 -1.57
C LYS A 200 23.87 5.11 -2.21
N HIS A 201 23.42 3.87 -2.39
CA HIS A 201 24.20 2.84 -3.07
C HIS A 201 24.48 3.20 -4.54
N GLN A 202 23.49 3.74 -5.26
CA GLN A 202 23.64 4.09 -6.67
C GLN A 202 24.68 5.19 -6.92
N PHE A 203 24.69 6.22 -6.09
CA PHE A 203 25.45 7.45 -6.36
C PHE A 203 26.67 7.61 -5.47
N ALA A 204 26.58 7.26 -4.18
CA ALA A 204 27.72 7.37 -3.25
C ALA A 204 28.62 6.14 -3.34
N ASP A 205 28.03 4.94 -3.28
CA ASP A 205 28.80 3.68 -3.32
C ASP A 205 29.14 3.23 -4.76
N ARG A 206 28.54 3.89 -5.77
CA ARG A 206 28.68 3.60 -7.21
C ARG A 206 28.31 2.17 -7.60
N GLU A 207 27.41 1.57 -6.85
CA GLU A 207 26.88 0.22 -7.07
C GLU A 207 25.66 0.29 -8.02
N PRO A 208 25.50 -0.65 -8.96
CA PRO A 208 24.43 -0.58 -9.97
C PRO A 208 23.05 -1.06 -9.45
N GLU A 209 22.58 -0.58 -8.29
CA GLU A 209 21.34 -1.05 -7.67
C GLU A 209 20.09 -0.76 -8.52
N LEU A 210 19.98 0.42 -9.13
CA LEU A 210 18.82 0.74 -9.96
C LEU A 210 18.79 -0.08 -11.25
N GLN A 211 19.94 -0.43 -11.80
CA GLN A 211 20.07 -1.24 -13.02
C GLN A 211 19.59 -2.69 -12.79
N ARG A 212 19.63 -3.17 -11.54
CA ARG A 212 19.12 -4.49 -11.15
C ARG A 212 17.59 -4.54 -11.11
N MET A 213 16.94 -3.39 -10.92
CA MET A 213 15.49 -3.21 -11.02
C MET A 213 15.04 -2.53 -12.32
N GLY A 214 15.97 -2.13 -13.19
CA GLY A 214 15.71 -1.39 -14.43
C GLY A 214 15.48 -2.30 -15.64
N PHE A 215 14.68 -1.84 -16.62
CA PHE A 215 14.35 -2.60 -17.82
C PHE A 215 15.46 -2.61 -18.89
N ARG A 216 16.32 -1.58 -18.92
CA ARG A 216 17.43 -1.48 -19.88
C ARG A 216 18.64 -2.29 -19.41
N ARG A 217 19.27 -3.04 -20.34
CA ARG A 217 20.57 -3.69 -20.10
C ARG A 217 21.64 -2.59 -19.91
N PRO A 218 22.51 -2.68 -18.89
CA PRO A 218 23.60 -1.72 -18.75
C PRO A 218 24.51 -1.78 -19.99
N ALA A 219 24.96 -0.62 -20.47
CA ALA A 219 25.91 -0.55 -21.56
C ALA A 219 27.19 -1.29 -21.15
N ARG A 220 27.78 -2.09 -22.05
CA ARG A 220 28.96 -2.98 -21.87
C ARG A 220 30.24 -2.31 -21.29
N ARG A 221 30.19 -1.03 -20.91
CA ARG A 221 31.35 -0.19 -20.57
C ARG A 221 32.02 -0.54 -19.24
N PHE A 222 31.37 -1.30 -18.36
CA PHE A 222 31.92 -1.69 -17.05
C PHE A 222 32.87 -2.90 -17.06
N ILE A 223 32.96 -3.65 -18.17
CA ILE A 223 33.76 -4.90 -18.22
C ILE A 223 35.27 -4.64 -18.45
N ARG A 224 35.69 -3.43 -18.84
CA ARG A 224 37.08 -3.17 -19.24
C ARG A 224 38.00 -2.65 -18.12
N GLN A 225 37.49 -2.32 -16.93
CA GLN A 225 38.31 -1.66 -15.90
C GLN A 225 38.96 -2.59 -14.87
N GLU A 226 38.62 -3.88 -14.82
CA GLU A 226 39.28 -4.86 -13.94
C GLU A 226 40.35 -5.72 -14.64
N GLN A 227 40.71 -5.40 -15.88
CA GLN A 227 41.77 -6.09 -16.63
C GLN A 227 43.03 -5.22 -16.85
N LYS A 228 43.27 -4.24 -15.97
CA LYS A 228 44.55 -3.52 -15.88
C LYS A 228 44.95 -3.42 -14.42
#